data_AF-M2PFW2-F1
#
_entry.id   AF-M2PFW2-F1
#
_cell.length_a   1.000
_cell.length_b   1.000
_cell.length_c   1.000
_cell.angle_alpha   90.00
_cell.angle_beta   90.00
_cell.angle_gamma   90.00
#
_symmetry.space_group_name_H-M   'P 1'
#
loop_
_entity.id
_entity.type
_entity.pdbx_description
1 polymer ?
#
loop_
_entity_poly.entity_id
_entity_poly.type
_entity_poly.pdbx_seq_one_letter_code
_entity_poly.pdbx_strand_id
1 'polypeptide(L)'
;MTFAQRRTALVAVVLFLLAATFWLLLHMSSPDLANERYSFSGIVDHWQQGSNLTSGGCSNAALALASSQELLLDHPLRRKNIAVASQFGYHFDVYMALVWSLETVLRRHGSGSDVRIRIFAQPFYYGFRDIVAKLDLFRGTYHPHEQFMEAITGETGDGAIDLIVIGTCEVDLPNWHSDLLAAWDARDQDHKFKVACIVHNVPDRRWQVHISDWAQRDSLRLIAISEHVQRTFQLENDQHAESSDPAVYSAGYQHIQVDTHPPVLDIPDLPDKPLNRTLSKAVIQGTFQSLRRDYTGFFSDMITSLHEDPAAWGYQPLDGRESFLPDPRSSDPAFQLYLVGSGWIDIPPELTYMVNIYRDLDYSEFYSVVADMDVVVPAFSEFTYYTMQASSTVAMAVELDVPILATARFRQAHSYTDDDRAIVTRPAAMREVAALKALRTRDAESFLRSDPSGRGRTLGDIPPLRDAVQHMVDEGFVRKKDEVRAYKEGVWRRNREFAARLLTDM
;
A
#
# COMPACT_ATOMS: atom_id res chain seq x y z
N MET A 1 -57.18 8.72 -24.66
CA MET A 1 -56.21 7.62 -24.80
C MET A 1 -56.72 6.40 -24.09
N THR A 2 -56.75 5.26 -24.76
CA THR A 2 -57.13 3.98 -24.15
C THR A 2 -56.07 3.52 -23.14
N PHE A 3 -56.44 2.64 -22.21
CA PHE A 3 -55.51 2.09 -21.20
C PHE A 3 -54.28 1.45 -21.85
N ALA A 4 -54.45 0.83 -23.02
CA ALA A 4 -53.36 0.30 -23.83
C ALA A 4 -52.38 1.40 -24.26
N GLN A 5 -52.86 2.55 -24.76
CA GLN A 5 -52.01 3.67 -25.19
C GLN A 5 -51.19 4.27 -24.04
N ARG A 6 -51.71 4.28 -22.81
CA ARG A 6 -50.96 4.75 -21.63
C ARG A 6 -49.83 3.81 -21.24
N ARG A 7 -50.01 2.48 -21.37
CA ARG A 7 -48.95 1.50 -21.12
C ARG A 7 -47.83 1.60 -22.15
N THR A 8 -48.17 1.75 -23.43
CA THR A 8 -47.16 1.90 -24.49
C THR A 8 -46.36 3.20 -24.33
N ALA A 9 -47.02 4.29 -23.95
CA ALA A 9 -46.34 5.56 -23.67
C ALA A 9 -45.40 5.47 -22.45
N LEU A 10 -45.82 4.79 -21.38
CA LEU A 10 -44.99 4.61 -20.18
C LEU A 10 -43.75 3.75 -20.48
N VAL A 11 -43.90 2.66 -21.23
CA VAL A 11 -42.78 1.80 -21.64
C VAL A 11 -41.80 2.55 -22.54
N ALA A 12 -42.31 3.37 -23.47
CA ALA A 12 -41.46 4.19 -24.33
C ALA A 12 -40.65 5.24 -23.53
N VAL A 13 -41.25 5.88 -22.51
CA VAL A 13 -40.55 6.82 -21.63
C VAL A 13 -39.48 6.13 -20.79
N VAL A 14 -39.77 4.95 -20.24
CA VAL A 14 -38.78 4.18 -19.46
C VAL A 14 -37.61 3.73 -20.32
N LEU A 15 -37.87 3.24 -21.55
CA LEU A 15 -36.80 2.86 -22.48
C LEU A 15 -35.97 4.06 -22.92
N PHE A 16 -36.59 5.23 -23.12
CA PHE A 16 -35.88 6.45 -23.46
C PHE A 16 -34.98 6.94 -22.31
N LEU A 17 -35.47 6.87 -21.06
CA LEU A 17 -34.67 7.21 -19.88
C LEU A 17 -33.51 6.23 -19.68
N LEU A 18 -33.72 4.93 -19.87
CA LEU A 18 -32.64 3.93 -19.79
C LEU A 18 -31.59 4.14 -20.89
N ALA A 19 -32.01 4.44 -22.12
CA ALA A 19 -31.09 4.74 -23.22
C ALA A 19 -30.31 6.04 -22.98
N ALA A 20 -30.96 7.09 -22.46
CA ALA A 20 -30.29 8.35 -22.12
C ALA A 20 -29.30 8.18 -20.96
N THR A 21 -29.65 7.38 -19.95
CA THR A 21 -28.76 7.08 -18.82
C THR A 21 -27.57 6.23 -19.26
N PHE A 22 -27.79 5.23 -20.12
CA PHE A 22 -26.73 4.42 -20.72
C PHE A 22 -25.82 5.25 -21.64
N TRP A 23 -26.37 6.19 -22.40
CA TRP A 23 -25.61 7.12 -23.23
C TRP A 23 -24.77 8.09 -22.39
N LEU A 24 -25.32 8.62 -21.29
CA LEU A 24 -24.58 9.44 -20.33
C LEU A 24 -23.46 8.63 -19.64
N LEU A 25 -23.71 7.38 -19.26
CA LEU A 25 -22.69 6.50 -18.67
C LEU A 25 -21.58 6.18 -19.68
N LEU A 26 -21.91 6.00 -20.97
CA LEU A 26 -20.93 5.82 -22.05
C LEU A 26 -20.13 7.10 -22.37
N HIS A 27 -20.67 8.29 -22.10
CA HIS A 27 -19.98 9.57 -22.35
C HIS A 27 -19.28 10.15 -21.11
N MET A 28 -19.65 9.72 -19.90
CA MET A 28 -18.87 9.98 -18.69
C MET A 28 -17.61 9.10 -18.60
N SER A 29 -17.58 7.98 -19.34
CA SER A 29 -16.33 7.31 -19.74
C SER A 29 -15.78 7.97 -21.01
N SER A 30 -15.08 9.10 -20.88
CA SER A 30 -14.46 9.75 -22.04
C SER A 30 -13.45 8.80 -22.72
N PRO A 31 -13.48 8.64 -24.06
CA PRO A 31 -12.46 7.95 -24.83
C PRO A 31 -11.18 8.78 -25.05
N ASP A 32 -11.09 10.01 -24.54
CA ASP A 32 -9.95 10.91 -24.81
C ASP A 32 -8.65 10.54 -24.09
N LEU A 33 -8.62 9.46 -23.30
CA LEU A 33 -7.40 8.91 -22.70
C LEU A 33 -6.70 7.84 -23.56
N ALA A 34 -7.22 7.51 -24.74
CA ALA A 34 -6.70 6.40 -25.54
C ALA A 34 -5.60 6.79 -26.57
N ASN A 35 -5.22 8.07 -26.70
CA ASN A 35 -4.39 8.51 -27.83
C ASN A 35 -3.02 9.14 -27.50
N GLU A 36 -2.61 9.21 -26.24
CA GLU A 36 -1.20 9.46 -25.90
C GLU A 36 -0.50 8.14 -25.59
N ARG A 37 -0.02 7.48 -26.66
CA ARG A 37 1.06 6.50 -26.53
C ARG A 37 2.32 7.24 -26.10
N TYR A 38 2.46 7.49 -24.80
CA TYR A 38 3.77 7.72 -24.22
C TYR A 38 4.62 6.49 -24.50
N SER A 39 5.78 6.71 -25.14
CA SER A 39 6.71 5.66 -25.51
C SER A 39 7.23 4.99 -24.24
N PHE A 40 6.68 3.81 -23.92
CA PHE A 40 7.07 2.94 -22.82
C PHE A 40 8.57 2.55 -22.83
N SER A 41 9.28 2.81 -23.94
CA SER A 41 10.72 2.53 -24.07
C SER A 41 11.58 3.32 -23.08
N GLY A 42 11.25 4.58 -22.78
CA GLY A 42 12.08 5.43 -21.92
C GLY A 42 12.14 4.97 -20.46
N ILE A 43 11.06 4.38 -19.95
CA ILE A 43 11.01 3.86 -18.58
C ILE A 43 11.75 2.52 -18.50
N VAL A 44 11.62 1.63 -19.48
CA VAL A 44 12.28 0.30 -19.44
C VAL A 44 13.81 0.39 -19.53
N ASP A 45 14.35 1.34 -20.30
CA ASP A 45 15.79 1.47 -20.52
C ASP A 45 16.54 1.98 -19.27
N HIS A 46 15.88 2.78 -18.41
CA HIS A 46 16.46 3.22 -17.14
C HIS A 46 16.49 2.10 -16.08
N TRP A 47 15.56 1.13 -16.17
CA TRP A 47 15.45 0.02 -15.23
C TRP A 47 16.54 -1.05 -15.39
N GLN A 48 17.12 -1.23 -16.58
CA GLN A 48 18.18 -2.22 -16.78
C GLN A 48 19.56 -1.79 -16.26
N GLN A 49 19.80 -0.48 -16.10
CA GLN A 49 21.12 0.04 -15.71
C GLN A 49 21.40 0.02 -14.19
N GLY A 50 20.39 -0.19 -13.34
CA GLY A 50 20.53 -0.15 -11.87
C GLY A 50 21.03 -1.43 -11.18
N SER A 51 21.32 -2.51 -11.92
CA SER A 51 21.55 -3.84 -11.34
C SER A 51 23.02 -4.21 -11.01
N ASN A 52 23.97 -3.27 -11.12
CA ASN A 52 25.41 -3.52 -10.92
C ASN A 52 26.04 -2.71 -9.76
N LEU A 53 25.44 -2.74 -8.56
CA LEU A 53 26.13 -2.28 -7.35
C LEU A 53 26.29 -3.44 -6.36
N THR A 54 27.51 -3.98 -6.33
CA THR A 54 27.92 -5.08 -5.47
C THR A 54 28.09 -4.66 -4.01
N SER A 55 27.69 -5.56 -3.13
CA SER A 55 27.82 -5.55 -1.68
C SER A 55 29.28 -5.43 -1.22
N GLY A 56 29.68 -4.28 -0.70
CA GLY A 56 31.04 -4.08 -0.19
C GLY A 56 31.29 -2.75 0.51
N GLY A 57 30.39 -2.29 1.40
CA GLY A 57 30.58 -0.98 2.05
C GLY A 57 29.71 -0.66 3.27
N CYS A 58 29.11 -1.63 3.96
CA CYS A 58 28.09 -1.36 4.99
C CYS A 58 28.63 -0.83 6.33
N SER A 59 29.93 -0.95 6.65
CA SER A 59 30.44 -0.60 7.99
C SER A 59 30.73 0.88 8.21
N ASN A 60 31.26 1.60 7.21
CA ASN A 60 31.60 3.02 7.36
C ASN A 60 30.39 3.94 7.11
N ALA A 61 29.44 3.54 6.26
CA ALA A 61 28.21 4.29 6.02
C ALA A 61 27.27 4.27 7.24
N ALA A 62 27.22 3.15 7.98
CA ALA A 62 26.38 3.04 9.17
C ALA A 62 26.81 3.98 10.31
N LEU A 63 28.13 4.18 10.49
CA LEU A 63 28.66 5.12 11.50
C LEU A 63 28.44 6.59 11.10
N ALA A 64 28.57 6.93 9.82
CA ALA A 64 28.28 8.29 9.33
C ALA A 64 26.78 8.64 9.36
N LEU A 65 25.91 7.65 9.15
CA LEU A 65 24.45 7.81 9.25
C LEU A 65 23.97 7.90 10.71
N ALA A 66 24.63 7.21 11.64
CA ALA A 66 24.32 7.33 13.06
C ALA A 66 24.67 8.73 13.61
N SER A 67 25.76 9.35 13.14
CA SER A 67 26.15 10.70 13.59
C SER A 67 25.27 11.80 13.00
N SER A 68 24.77 11.66 11.77
CA SER A 68 23.81 12.63 11.19
C SER A 68 22.44 12.58 11.88
N GLN A 69 22.10 11.46 12.52
CA GLN A 69 20.84 11.25 13.21
C GLN A 69 20.74 12.01 14.54
N GLU A 70 21.82 12.05 15.34
CA GLU A 70 21.86 12.91 16.55
C GLU A 70 21.83 14.38 16.16
N LEU A 71 22.56 14.76 15.10
CA LEU A 71 22.59 16.14 14.60
C LEU A 71 21.22 16.69 14.20
N LEU A 72 20.36 15.89 13.54
CA LEU A 72 19.00 16.35 13.17
C LEU A 72 18.08 16.56 14.36
N LEU A 73 18.25 15.77 15.42
CA LEU A 73 17.45 15.89 16.66
C LEU A 73 17.93 17.04 17.56
N ASP A 74 19.11 17.60 17.30
CA ASP A 74 19.63 18.77 18.00
C ASP A 74 19.21 20.10 17.34
N HIS A 75 18.64 20.05 16.13
CA HIS A 75 18.16 21.25 15.45
C HIS A 75 16.87 21.79 16.07
N PRO A 76 16.74 23.13 16.22
CA PRO A 76 15.49 23.73 16.68
C PRO A 76 14.32 23.38 15.76
N LEU A 77 13.21 22.93 16.36
CA LEU A 77 11.96 22.69 15.63
C LEU A 77 11.46 23.99 15.01
N ARG A 78 11.25 23.97 13.69
CA ARG A 78 10.58 25.06 12.95
C ARG A 78 9.07 24.89 12.97
N ARG A 79 8.61 23.64 13.01
CA ARG A 79 7.20 23.28 12.98
C ARG A 79 6.77 22.80 14.37
N LYS A 80 5.88 23.54 15.01
CA LYS A 80 5.42 23.31 16.39
C LYS A 80 3.91 23.17 16.45
N ASN A 81 3.17 23.84 15.57
CA ASN A 81 1.71 23.78 15.53
C ASN A 81 1.26 22.98 14.30
N ILE A 82 1.04 21.68 14.49
CA ILE A 82 0.82 20.73 13.42
C ILE A 82 -0.66 20.36 13.36
N ALA A 83 -1.27 20.51 12.20
CA ALA A 83 -2.57 19.93 11.89
C ALA A 83 -2.40 18.72 11.01
N VAL A 84 -3.04 17.61 11.35
CA VAL A 84 -3.16 16.44 10.46
C VAL A 84 -4.64 16.31 10.11
N ALA A 85 -4.97 16.37 8.83
CA ALA A 85 -6.35 16.46 8.38
C ALA A 85 -6.65 15.43 7.29
N SER A 86 -7.80 14.74 7.41
CA SER A 86 -8.30 13.87 6.36
C SER A 86 -9.82 13.72 6.40
N GLN A 87 -10.47 13.90 5.26
CA GLN A 87 -11.87 13.55 5.04
C GLN A 87 -12.03 12.09 4.63
N PHE A 88 -10.94 11.44 4.22
CA PHE A 88 -10.95 10.05 3.84
C PHE A 88 -11.20 9.15 5.05
N GLY A 89 -12.41 8.58 5.13
CA GLY A 89 -12.85 7.72 6.23
C GLY A 89 -12.27 6.30 6.23
N TYR A 90 -11.15 6.09 5.54
CA TYR A 90 -10.47 4.80 5.39
C TYR A 90 -8.96 4.99 5.48
N HIS A 91 -8.21 3.88 5.60
CA HIS A 91 -6.75 3.89 5.66
C HIS A 91 -6.17 4.76 6.79
N PHE A 92 -6.80 4.73 7.96
CA PHE A 92 -6.32 5.45 9.14
C PHE A 92 -4.91 5.01 9.55
N ASP A 93 -4.59 3.73 9.37
CA ASP A 93 -3.27 3.12 9.54
C ASP A 93 -2.16 3.80 8.72
N VAL A 94 -2.51 4.39 7.57
CA VAL A 94 -1.52 5.03 6.70
C VAL A 94 -1.05 6.36 7.29
N TYR A 95 -1.95 7.34 7.44
CA TYR A 95 -1.54 8.67 7.89
C TYR A 95 -1.25 8.70 9.40
N MET A 96 -1.89 7.85 10.21
CA MET A 96 -1.60 7.80 11.64
C MET A 96 -0.23 7.16 11.94
N ALA A 97 0.35 6.36 11.02
CA ALA A 97 1.74 5.94 11.13
C ALA A 97 2.72 7.12 10.99
N LEU A 98 2.41 8.10 10.15
CA LEU A 98 3.18 9.34 10.07
C LEU A 98 3.00 10.17 11.34
N VAL A 99 1.77 10.31 11.83
CA VAL A 99 1.50 10.99 13.12
C VAL A 99 2.31 10.36 14.26
N TRP A 100 2.38 9.03 14.32
CA TRP A 100 3.18 8.33 15.32
C TRP A 100 4.68 8.63 15.21
N SER A 101 5.19 8.75 13.97
CA SER A 101 6.58 9.10 13.72
C SER A 101 6.88 10.55 14.15
N LEU A 102 5.97 11.48 13.85
CA LEU A 102 6.03 12.89 14.30
C LEU A 102 6.02 12.97 15.83
N GLU A 103 5.02 12.36 16.47
CA GLU A 103 4.88 12.30 17.93
C GLU A 103 6.15 11.74 18.58
N THR A 104 6.73 10.68 18.02
CA THR A 104 7.95 10.06 18.54
C THR A 104 9.14 11.02 18.50
N VAL A 105 9.30 11.80 17.44
CA VAL A 105 10.36 12.81 17.34
C VAL A 105 10.11 13.96 18.31
N LEU A 106 8.88 14.48 18.36
CA LEU A 106 8.51 15.60 19.22
C LEU A 106 8.72 15.29 20.71
N ARG A 107 8.41 14.07 21.15
CA ARG A 107 8.68 13.62 22.53
C ARG A 107 10.16 13.74 22.91
N ARG A 108 11.08 13.52 21.97
CA ARG A 108 12.53 13.61 22.22
C ARG A 108 13.01 15.05 22.36
N HIS A 109 12.37 16.00 21.68
CA HIS A 109 12.67 17.44 21.81
C HIS A 109 12.18 18.06 23.14
N GLY A 110 11.52 17.27 24.00
CA GLY A 110 11.22 17.62 25.38
C GLY A 110 9.86 18.26 25.60
N SER A 111 9.24 17.91 26.74
CA SER A 111 7.89 18.31 27.18
C SER A 111 7.72 19.80 27.53
N GLY A 112 8.76 20.62 27.35
CA GLY A 112 8.76 22.06 27.65
C GLY A 112 8.53 22.95 26.42
N SER A 113 8.38 22.37 25.23
CA SER A 113 8.08 23.11 24.01
C SER A 113 6.56 23.16 23.78
N ASP A 114 6.03 24.33 23.39
CA ASP A 114 4.62 24.58 23.04
C ASP A 114 4.18 23.85 21.75
N VAL A 115 4.61 22.60 21.56
CA VAL A 115 4.31 21.79 20.37
C VAL A 115 2.95 21.13 20.53
N ARG A 116 2.14 21.18 19.48
CA ARG A 116 0.76 20.66 19.46
C ARG A 116 0.48 19.94 18.15
N ILE A 117 0.09 18.68 18.22
CA ILE A 117 -0.56 17.96 17.12
C ILE A 117 -2.08 18.07 17.30
N ARG A 118 -2.78 18.46 16.25
CA ARG A 118 -4.24 18.47 16.18
C ARG A 118 -4.69 17.60 15.01
N ILE A 119 -5.54 16.62 15.30
CA ILE A 119 -6.10 15.72 14.29
C ILE A 119 -7.49 16.23 13.90
N PHE A 120 -7.74 16.39 12.60
CA PHE A 120 -9.01 16.79 12.02
C PHE A 120 -9.47 15.70 11.05
N ALA A 121 -10.27 14.75 11.54
CA ALA A 121 -10.61 13.58 10.76
C ALA A 121 -12.10 13.21 10.88
N GLN A 122 -12.55 12.36 9.96
CA GLN A 122 -13.75 11.56 10.17
C GLN A 122 -13.63 10.76 11.48
N PRO A 123 -14.74 10.35 12.12
CA PRO A 123 -14.70 9.37 13.20
C PRO A 123 -13.85 8.17 12.80
N PHE A 124 -12.97 7.72 13.69
CA PHE A 124 -12.17 6.52 13.48
C PHE A 124 -13.08 5.28 13.43
N TYR A 125 -13.60 4.97 12.24
CA TYR A 125 -14.44 3.82 11.94
C TYR A 125 -13.68 2.50 12.14
N TYR A 126 -14.40 1.38 12.09
CA TYR A 126 -13.84 0.04 12.22
C TYR A 126 -13.00 -0.13 13.49
N GLY A 127 -13.38 0.51 14.60
CA GLY A 127 -12.66 0.39 15.88
C GLY A 127 -11.26 1.00 15.90
N PHE A 128 -10.83 1.77 14.88
CA PHE A 128 -9.46 2.29 14.82
C PHE A 128 -9.10 3.23 15.98
N ARG A 129 -10.11 3.82 16.65
CA ARG A 129 -9.89 4.59 17.89
C ARG A 129 -9.18 3.78 18.98
N ASP A 130 -9.48 2.50 19.08
CA ASP A 130 -8.86 1.61 20.07
C ASP A 130 -7.40 1.33 19.71
N ILE A 131 -7.08 1.25 18.41
CA ILE A 131 -5.69 1.16 17.93
C ILE A 131 -4.91 2.44 18.28
N VAL A 132 -5.49 3.61 18.02
CA VAL A 132 -4.89 4.91 18.38
C VAL A 132 -4.57 4.97 19.87
N ALA A 133 -5.50 4.55 20.71
CA ALA A 133 -5.33 4.54 22.16
C ALA A 133 -4.31 3.49 22.62
N LYS A 134 -4.39 2.26 22.08
CA LYS A 134 -3.50 1.13 22.43
C LYS A 134 -2.05 1.45 22.12
N LEU A 135 -1.79 2.11 20.99
CA LEU A 135 -0.44 2.42 20.51
C LEU A 135 0.07 3.80 20.96
N ASP A 136 -0.76 4.60 21.64
CA ASP A 136 -0.43 5.98 22.04
C ASP A 136 0.10 6.80 20.83
N LEU A 137 -0.59 6.69 19.68
CA LEU A 137 -0.09 7.20 18.39
C LEU A 137 0.15 8.71 18.39
N PHE A 138 -0.56 9.48 19.21
CA PHE A 138 -0.35 10.92 19.35
C PHE A 138 -0.85 11.45 20.70
N ARG A 139 -0.26 12.55 21.17
CA ARG A 139 -0.71 13.29 22.37
C ARG A 139 -1.16 14.68 21.95
N GLY A 140 -2.41 14.77 21.55
CA GLY A 140 -2.99 16.00 21.04
C GLY A 140 -4.49 16.01 21.17
N THR A 141 -5.13 16.92 20.44
CA THR A 141 -6.59 17.00 20.38
C THR A 141 -7.11 16.40 19.08
N TYR A 142 -8.20 15.67 19.18
CA TYR A 142 -8.97 15.20 18.04
C TYR A 142 -10.18 16.11 17.84
N HIS A 143 -10.43 16.48 16.59
CA HIS A 143 -11.54 17.31 16.13
C HIS A 143 -12.21 16.67 14.90
N PRO A 144 -13.51 16.88 14.70
CA PRO A 144 -14.17 16.58 13.43
C PRO A 144 -13.50 17.33 12.26
N HIS A 145 -13.37 16.69 11.10
CA HIS A 145 -12.74 17.28 9.92
C HIS A 145 -13.40 18.59 9.44
N GLU A 146 -14.67 18.82 9.73
CA GLU A 146 -15.40 20.05 9.39
C GLU A 146 -14.85 21.29 10.11
N GLN A 147 -14.20 21.11 11.27
CA GLN A 147 -13.58 22.18 12.05
C GLN A 147 -12.17 22.55 11.55
N PHE A 148 -11.66 21.83 10.54
CA PHE A 148 -10.30 22.03 10.05
C PHE A 148 -10.05 23.46 9.56
N MET A 149 -10.93 23.99 8.71
CA MET A 149 -10.76 25.34 8.16
C MET A 149 -10.95 26.44 9.20
N GLU A 150 -11.83 26.22 10.19
CA GLU A 150 -11.97 27.13 11.33
C GLU A 150 -10.66 27.21 12.14
N ALA A 151 -10.02 26.07 12.42
CA ALA A 151 -8.74 26.06 13.12
C ALA A 151 -7.60 26.71 12.32
N ILE A 152 -7.60 26.56 11.00
CA ILE A 152 -6.59 27.18 10.11
C ILE A 152 -6.69 28.71 10.09
N THR A 153 -7.92 29.25 10.16
CA THR A 153 -8.19 30.69 10.02
C THR A 153 -8.37 31.42 11.36
N GLY A 154 -8.74 30.70 12.42
CA GLY A 154 -9.05 31.26 13.73
C GLY A 154 -7.84 31.59 14.61
N GLU A 155 -6.70 30.93 14.41
CA GLU A 155 -5.45 31.18 15.14
C GLU A 155 -4.41 31.86 14.23
N THR A 156 -3.85 32.98 14.69
CA THR A 156 -2.87 33.80 13.96
C THR A 156 -1.61 34.04 14.80
N GLY A 157 -0.55 34.56 14.17
CA GLY A 157 0.74 34.81 14.82
C GLY A 157 1.45 33.52 15.24
N ASP A 158 2.21 33.57 16.33
CA ASP A 158 3.03 32.45 16.84
C ASP A 158 2.21 31.19 17.21
N GLY A 159 0.90 31.32 17.41
CA GLY A 159 -0.01 30.21 17.68
C GLY A 159 -0.58 29.54 16.43
N ALA A 160 -0.38 30.13 15.24
CA ALA A 160 -0.95 29.62 14.01
C ALA A 160 -0.37 28.26 13.62
N ILE A 161 -1.18 27.43 12.97
CA ILE A 161 -0.74 26.14 12.39
C ILE A 161 0.37 26.41 11.37
N ASP A 162 1.54 25.82 11.55
CA ASP A 162 2.72 26.03 10.70
C ASP A 162 3.01 24.83 9.77
N LEU A 163 2.39 23.68 10.03
CA LEU A 163 2.46 22.47 9.22
C LEU A 163 1.08 21.83 9.12
N ILE A 164 0.67 21.53 7.89
CA ILE A 164 -0.53 20.75 7.59
C ILE A 164 -0.08 19.42 6.97
N VAL A 165 -0.47 18.31 7.58
CA VAL A 165 -0.33 16.97 7.02
C VAL A 165 -1.69 16.54 6.47
N ILE A 166 -1.77 16.28 5.17
CA ILE A 166 -2.98 15.81 4.51
C ILE A 166 -2.92 14.29 4.38
N GLY A 167 -3.97 13.59 4.88
CA GLY A 167 -4.01 12.14 4.98
C GLY A 167 -3.92 11.39 3.64
N THR A 168 -4.53 11.93 2.59
CA THR A 168 -4.32 11.52 1.19
C THR A 168 -4.65 12.66 0.24
N CYS A 169 -3.67 13.10 -0.54
CA CYS A 169 -3.83 14.18 -1.50
C CYS A 169 -4.90 13.88 -2.55
N GLU A 170 -5.04 12.60 -2.91
CA GLU A 170 -5.99 12.10 -3.89
C GLU A 170 -7.46 12.39 -3.53
N VAL A 171 -7.78 12.53 -2.24
CA VAL A 171 -9.14 12.76 -1.74
C VAL A 171 -9.26 14.11 -1.06
N ASP A 172 -8.32 14.46 -0.19
CA ASP A 172 -8.48 15.57 0.74
C ASP A 172 -8.15 16.93 0.11
N LEU A 173 -7.13 16.98 -0.75
CA LEU A 173 -6.69 18.25 -1.32
C LEU A 173 -7.77 18.93 -2.19
N PRO A 174 -8.49 18.24 -3.09
CA PRO A 174 -9.58 18.86 -3.86
C PRO A 174 -10.67 19.50 -3.00
N ASN A 175 -10.92 18.97 -1.80
CA ASN A 175 -11.98 19.46 -0.91
C ASN A 175 -11.59 20.74 -0.15
N TRP A 176 -10.30 20.93 0.14
CA TRP A 176 -9.80 22.05 0.93
C TRP A 176 -8.92 23.03 0.17
N HIS A 177 -8.56 22.72 -1.08
CA HIS A 177 -7.55 23.46 -1.85
C HIS A 177 -7.82 24.97 -1.89
N SER A 178 -9.00 25.40 -2.33
CA SER A 178 -9.28 26.83 -2.51
C SER A 178 -9.24 27.61 -1.19
N ASP A 179 -9.83 27.06 -0.12
CA ASP A 179 -9.86 27.72 1.18
C ASP A 179 -8.48 27.73 1.84
N LEU A 180 -7.72 26.63 1.72
CA LEU A 180 -6.34 26.56 2.20
C LEU A 180 -5.45 27.56 1.45
N LEU A 181 -5.61 27.69 0.13
CA LEU A 181 -4.82 28.63 -0.65
C LEU A 181 -5.11 30.08 -0.24
N ALA A 182 -6.38 30.41 -0.07
CA ALA A 182 -6.81 31.73 0.42
C ALA A 182 -6.28 32.02 1.84
N ALA A 183 -6.34 31.02 2.74
CA ALA A 183 -5.79 31.14 4.09
C ALA A 183 -4.26 31.31 4.07
N TRP A 184 -3.56 30.58 3.18
CA TRP A 184 -2.13 30.75 3.00
C TRP A 184 -1.83 32.17 2.54
N ASP A 185 -2.49 32.67 1.49
CA ASP A 185 -2.26 33.99 0.91
C ASP A 185 -2.53 35.13 1.90
N ALA A 186 -3.55 34.99 2.76
CA ALA A 186 -3.95 36.00 3.75
C ALA A 186 -2.96 36.16 4.91
N ARG A 187 -2.16 35.14 5.24
CA ARG A 187 -1.17 35.22 6.32
C ARG A 187 0.03 36.08 5.93
N ASP A 188 0.68 36.70 6.91
CA ASP A 188 1.96 37.35 6.68
C ASP A 188 3.07 36.32 6.40
N GLN A 189 4.24 36.81 5.98
CA GLN A 189 5.33 35.96 5.50
C GLN A 189 5.92 35.06 6.59
N ASP A 190 5.94 35.52 7.85
CA ASP A 190 6.58 34.79 8.95
C ASP A 190 5.68 33.66 9.49
N HIS A 191 4.38 33.69 9.18
CA HIS A 191 3.38 32.73 9.67
C HIS A 191 2.76 31.85 8.56
N LYS A 192 3.39 31.78 7.38
CA LYS A 192 2.98 30.84 6.32
C LYS A 192 3.14 29.38 6.78
N PHE A 193 2.16 28.55 6.43
CA PHE A 193 2.24 27.12 6.68
C PHE A 193 2.78 26.36 5.48
N LYS A 194 3.27 25.15 5.74
CA LYS A 194 3.65 24.16 4.73
C LYS A 194 2.60 23.05 4.68
N VAL A 195 2.44 22.44 3.51
CA VAL A 195 1.54 21.32 3.25
C VAL A 195 2.37 20.09 2.92
N ALA A 196 2.24 19.07 3.76
CA ALA A 196 2.84 17.76 3.57
C ALA A 196 1.73 16.79 3.18
N CYS A 197 1.77 16.28 1.96
CA CYS A 197 0.65 15.54 1.38
C CYS A 197 1.02 14.08 1.13
N ILE A 198 0.30 13.15 1.76
CA ILE A 198 0.52 11.72 1.55
C ILE A 198 -0.06 11.32 0.19
N VAL A 199 0.73 10.56 -0.58
CA VAL A 199 0.38 10.09 -1.93
C VAL A 199 0.73 8.61 -2.09
N HIS A 200 -0.06 7.92 -2.90
CA HIS A 200 0.14 6.48 -3.15
C HIS A 200 -0.31 6.03 -4.54
N ASN A 201 -0.99 6.88 -5.33
CA ASN A 201 -1.53 6.51 -6.64
C ASN A 201 -1.24 7.60 -7.68
N VAL A 202 -0.07 7.50 -8.32
CA VAL A 202 0.37 8.48 -9.34
C VAL A 202 -0.62 8.64 -10.51
N PRO A 203 -1.28 7.57 -11.02
CA PRO A 203 -2.27 7.72 -12.08
C PRO A 203 -3.52 8.53 -11.73
N ASP A 204 -3.80 8.82 -10.44
CA ASP A 204 -4.92 9.69 -10.09
C ASP A 204 -4.55 11.16 -10.35
N ARG A 205 -4.94 11.66 -11.52
CA ARG A 205 -4.65 13.03 -11.97
C ARG A 205 -5.61 14.08 -11.42
N ARG A 206 -6.74 13.68 -10.82
CA ARG A 206 -7.84 14.63 -10.50
C ARG A 206 -7.43 15.71 -9.51
N TRP A 207 -6.56 15.36 -8.56
CA TRP A 207 -6.05 16.29 -7.55
C TRP A 207 -4.77 17.02 -7.99
N GLN A 208 -4.04 16.46 -8.96
CA GLN A 208 -2.72 16.97 -9.36
C GLN A 208 -2.79 18.35 -10.03
N VAL A 209 -3.96 18.71 -10.57
CA VAL A 209 -4.21 20.07 -11.10
C VAL A 209 -3.98 21.17 -10.06
N HIS A 210 -4.03 20.85 -8.76
CA HIS A 210 -3.78 21.78 -7.65
C HIS A 210 -2.30 21.93 -7.29
N ILE A 211 -1.41 21.08 -7.82
CA ILE A 211 0.01 21.08 -7.43
C ILE A 211 0.69 22.39 -7.81
N SER A 212 0.39 22.93 -9.00
CA SER A 212 1.02 24.16 -9.51
C SER A 212 0.89 25.33 -8.53
N ASP A 213 -0.28 25.50 -7.91
CA ASP A 213 -0.53 26.60 -6.97
C ASP A 213 0.31 26.49 -5.69
N TRP A 214 0.51 25.27 -5.19
CA TRP A 214 1.31 25.04 -3.99
C TRP A 214 2.82 25.03 -4.28
N ALA A 215 3.21 24.58 -5.47
CA ALA A 215 4.59 24.57 -5.95
C ALA A 215 5.13 26.00 -6.10
N GLN A 216 4.35 26.92 -6.67
CA GLN A 216 4.72 28.34 -6.81
C GLN A 216 4.98 29.02 -5.46
N ARG A 217 4.36 28.50 -4.39
CA ARG A 217 4.48 29.00 -3.01
C ARG A 217 5.61 28.32 -2.23
N ASP A 218 6.37 27.42 -2.86
CA ASP A 218 7.37 26.57 -2.21
C ASP A 218 6.80 25.88 -0.96
N SER A 219 5.52 25.48 -1.00
CA SER A 219 4.79 25.11 0.22
C SER A 219 4.31 23.68 0.23
N LEU A 220 4.56 22.92 -0.83
CA LEU A 220 4.17 21.51 -0.96
C LEU A 220 5.38 20.59 -0.77
N ARG A 221 5.18 19.55 0.04
CA ARG A 221 6.00 18.34 0.05
C ARG A 221 5.08 17.14 -0.16
N LEU A 222 5.45 16.24 -1.06
CA LEU A 222 4.76 14.97 -1.27
C LEU A 222 5.41 13.87 -0.44
N ILE A 223 4.59 13.01 0.16
CA ILE A 223 5.02 11.89 0.99
C ILE A 223 4.48 10.61 0.39
N ALA A 224 5.32 9.92 -0.38
CA ALA A 224 4.97 8.63 -0.93
C ALA A 224 5.01 7.54 0.15
N ILE A 225 4.07 6.60 0.12
CA ILE A 225 4.08 5.46 1.05
C ILE A 225 5.03 4.32 0.62
N SER A 226 5.75 4.49 -0.51
CA SER A 226 6.72 3.54 -1.04
C SER A 226 7.70 4.23 -1.99
N GLU A 227 8.94 3.74 -2.06
CA GLU A 227 10.00 4.43 -2.83
C GLU A 227 9.78 4.42 -4.34
N HIS A 228 9.12 3.41 -4.92
CA HIS A 228 8.81 3.44 -6.36
C HIS A 228 7.82 4.55 -6.71
N VAL A 229 6.83 4.78 -5.85
CA VAL A 229 5.87 5.90 -6.01
C VAL A 229 6.57 7.24 -5.88
N GLN A 230 7.51 7.37 -4.92
CA GLN A 230 8.35 8.57 -4.80
C GLN A 230 9.09 8.86 -6.12
N ARG A 231 9.80 7.86 -6.66
CA ARG A 231 10.57 8.00 -7.91
C ARG A 231 9.68 8.39 -9.09
N THR A 232 8.47 7.85 -9.17
CA THR A 232 7.55 8.19 -10.26
C THR A 232 6.99 9.60 -10.11
N PHE A 233 6.61 10.05 -8.91
CA PHE A 233 6.23 11.46 -8.72
C PHE A 233 7.38 12.42 -9.03
N GLN A 234 8.62 12.07 -8.69
CA GLN A 234 9.80 12.88 -9.06
C GLN A 234 9.93 12.99 -10.58
N LEU A 235 9.84 11.86 -11.29
CA LEU A 235 9.90 11.85 -12.76
C LEU A 235 8.78 12.69 -13.39
N GLU A 236 7.57 12.65 -12.83
CA GLU A 236 6.46 13.47 -13.34
C GLU A 236 6.63 14.95 -13.04
N ASN A 237 7.15 15.30 -11.86
CA ASN A 237 7.51 16.67 -11.54
C ASN A 237 8.57 17.21 -12.51
N ASP A 238 9.58 16.42 -12.85
CA ASP A 238 10.60 16.78 -13.84
C ASP A 238 9.97 17.00 -15.22
N GLN A 239 9.07 16.11 -15.66
CA GLN A 239 8.34 16.27 -16.92
C GLN A 239 7.46 17.53 -16.94
N HIS A 240 6.80 17.85 -15.82
CA HIS A 240 6.01 19.07 -15.70
C HIS A 240 6.90 20.33 -15.72
N ALA A 241 8.08 20.28 -15.11
CA ALA A 241 9.05 21.38 -15.18
C ALA A 241 9.55 21.64 -16.62
N GLU A 242 9.50 20.64 -17.50
CA GLU A 242 9.84 20.75 -18.92
C GLU A 242 8.62 20.95 -19.84
N SER A 243 7.42 21.16 -19.27
CA SER A 243 6.19 21.35 -20.03
C SER A 243 6.27 22.54 -21.00
N SER A 244 5.55 22.48 -22.11
CA SER A 244 5.39 23.63 -23.02
C SER A 244 4.34 24.64 -22.54
N ASP A 245 3.50 24.27 -21.56
CA ASP A 245 2.49 25.14 -20.95
C ASP A 245 3.14 26.12 -19.96
N PRO A 246 3.07 27.45 -20.19
CA PRO A 246 3.58 28.47 -19.27
C PRO A 246 3.05 28.36 -17.85
N ALA A 247 1.81 27.93 -17.66
CA ALA A 247 1.25 27.77 -16.32
C ALA A 247 1.92 26.62 -15.55
N VAL A 248 2.46 25.62 -16.24
CA VAL A 248 3.03 24.41 -15.65
C VAL A 248 4.54 24.54 -15.47
N TYR A 249 5.30 24.86 -16.53
CA TYR A 249 6.77 24.92 -16.41
C TYR A 249 7.25 26.03 -15.47
N SER A 250 6.48 27.12 -15.36
CA SER A 250 6.81 28.22 -14.44
C SER A 250 6.38 27.96 -12.99
N ALA A 251 5.65 26.88 -12.72
CA ALA A 251 5.14 26.60 -11.38
C ALA A 251 6.20 26.06 -10.40
N GLY A 252 7.40 25.71 -10.89
CA GLY A 252 8.50 25.26 -10.03
C GLY A 252 8.42 23.80 -9.61
N TYR A 253 7.83 22.92 -10.43
CA TYR A 253 7.67 21.49 -10.13
C TYR A 253 8.97 20.79 -9.69
N GLN A 254 10.11 21.14 -10.30
CA GLN A 254 11.44 20.59 -9.97
C GLN A 254 11.86 20.83 -8.50
N HIS A 255 11.20 21.76 -7.79
CA HIS A 255 11.50 22.10 -6.41
C HIS A 255 10.57 21.40 -5.40
N ILE A 256 9.53 20.69 -5.89
CA ILE A 256 8.65 19.91 -5.02
C ILE A 256 9.42 18.73 -4.47
N GLN A 257 9.58 18.73 -3.15
CA GLN A 257 10.21 17.61 -2.45
C GLN A 257 9.26 16.43 -2.40
N VAL A 258 9.76 15.26 -2.78
CA VAL A 258 9.04 13.99 -2.69
C VAL A 258 9.87 13.07 -1.82
N ASP A 259 9.35 12.73 -0.65
CA ASP A 259 9.96 11.81 0.32
C ASP A 259 9.20 10.49 0.38
N THR A 260 9.77 9.49 1.07
CA THR A 260 9.11 8.22 1.36
C THR A 260 8.92 8.03 2.86
N HIS A 261 7.71 7.64 3.27
CA HIS A 261 7.37 7.19 4.63
C HIS A 261 6.48 5.95 4.54
N PRO A 262 7.04 4.73 4.70
CA PRO A 262 6.25 3.52 4.71
C PRO A 262 5.40 3.45 5.98
N PRO A 263 4.07 3.25 5.88
CA PRO A 263 3.16 3.29 7.01
C PRO A 263 3.20 1.96 7.77
N VAL A 264 4.24 1.77 8.58
CA VAL A 264 4.42 0.56 9.39
C VAL A 264 4.26 0.93 10.86
N LEU A 265 3.12 0.59 11.45
CA LEU A 265 2.88 0.66 12.89
C LEU A 265 3.55 -0.48 13.68
N ASP A 266 3.82 -0.22 14.96
CA ASP A 266 4.32 -1.22 15.91
C ASP A 266 3.15 -1.90 16.63
N ILE A 267 2.53 -2.88 15.97
CA ILE A 267 1.40 -3.62 16.53
C ILE A 267 1.90 -4.58 17.64
N PRO A 268 1.50 -4.40 18.91
CA PRO A 268 1.91 -5.28 20.00
C PRO A 268 1.08 -6.56 20.02
N ASP A 269 1.53 -7.53 20.81
CA ASP A 269 0.81 -8.79 21.09
C ASP A 269 0.55 -9.66 19.85
N LEU A 270 1.36 -9.52 18.80
CA LEU A 270 1.32 -10.41 17.64
C LEU A 270 1.62 -11.86 18.07
N PRO A 271 0.91 -12.85 17.48
CA PRO A 271 0.97 -14.24 17.89
C PRO A 271 2.37 -14.84 17.69
N ASP A 272 2.83 -15.62 18.67
CA ASP A 272 4.06 -16.40 18.54
C ASP A 272 3.78 -17.68 17.76
N LYS A 273 4.26 -17.72 16.51
CA LYS A 273 4.06 -18.87 15.61
C LYS A 273 5.17 -19.91 15.79
N PRO A 274 4.85 -21.21 15.92
CA PRO A 274 5.85 -22.26 15.99
C PRO A 274 6.78 -22.26 14.76
N LEU A 275 8.09 -22.39 14.95
CA LEU A 275 9.04 -22.41 13.83
C LEU A 275 8.97 -23.71 13.00
N ASN A 276 8.58 -24.82 13.63
CA ASN A 276 8.37 -26.10 12.96
C ASN A 276 6.87 -26.27 12.63
N ARG A 277 6.40 -25.55 11.61
CA ARG A 277 5.01 -25.63 11.15
C ARG A 277 4.93 -25.81 9.64
N THR A 278 3.84 -26.41 9.20
CA THR A 278 3.47 -26.56 7.79
C THR A 278 2.73 -25.32 7.32
N LEU A 279 3.05 -24.81 6.12
CA LEU A 279 2.33 -23.68 5.54
C LEU A 279 0.87 -24.07 5.32
N SER A 280 -0.04 -23.46 6.07
CA SER A 280 -1.45 -23.87 6.13
C SER A 280 -2.42 -22.71 5.92
N LYS A 281 -2.00 -21.46 6.13
CA LYS A 281 -2.87 -20.30 5.98
C LYS A 281 -2.23 -19.25 5.09
N ALA A 282 -2.86 -18.93 3.97
CA ALA A 282 -2.48 -17.78 3.14
C ALA A 282 -3.60 -16.75 3.12
N VAL A 283 -3.26 -15.48 2.97
CA VAL A 283 -4.25 -14.41 2.83
C VAL A 283 -4.04 -13.58 1.57
N ILE A 284 -5.13 -13.26 0.89
CA ILE A 284 -5.19 -12.17 -0.10
C ILE A 284 -6.00 -11.05 0.54
N GLN A 285 -5.35 -9.89 0.74
CA GLN A 285 -5.96 -8.74 1.38
C GLN A 285 -6.24 -7.62 0.37
N GLY A 286 -7.40 -6.99 0.51
CA GLY A 286 -7.81 -5.82 -0.26
C GLY A 286 -9.25 -5.89 -0.74
N THR A 287 -9.66 -4.91 -1.55
CA THR A 287 -10.99 -4.94 -2.18
C THR A 287 -11.12 -6.15 -3.11
N PHE A 288 -12.26 -6.82 -3.05
CA PHE A 288 -12.60 -7.99 -3.86
C PHE A 288 -12.97 -7.55 -5.29
N GLN A 289 -11.98 -7.10 -6.04
CA GLN A 289 -12.10 -6.63 -7.42
C GLN A 289 -11.03 -7.29 -8.29
N SER A 290 -11.46 -8.01 -9.33
CA SER A 290 -10.55 -8.73 -10.23
C SER A 290 -9.61 -7.83 -11.04
N LEU A 291 -9.93 -6.53 -11.15
CA LEU A 291 -9.03 -5.54 -11.75
C LEU A 291 -7.83 -5.22 -10.86
N ARG A 292 -7.94 -5.41 -9.53
CA ARG A 292 -6.86 -5.14 -8.58
C ARG A 292 -6.11 -6.38 -8.14
N ARG A 293 -6.76 -7.56 -8.24
CA ARG A 293 -6.23 -8.85 -7.81
C ARG A 293 -6.60 -9.95 -8.81
N ASP A 294 -5.66 -10.82 -9.16
CA ASP A 294 -5.88 -11.97 -10.06
C ASP A 294 -6.54 -13.14 -9.33
N TYR A 295 -7.74 -12.94 -8.78
CA TYR A 295 -8.50 -14.00 -8.12
C TYR A 295 -8.84 -15.14 -9.08
N THR A 296 -9.20 -14.81 -10.33
CA THR A 296 -9.56 -15.81 -11.35
C THR A 296 -8.38 -16.73 -11.65
N GLY A 297 -7.20 -16.18 -11.91
CA GLY A 297 -6.00 -16.96 -12.15
C GLY A 297 -5.58 -17.75 -10.91
N PHE A 298 -5.65 -17.14 -9.72
CA PHE A 298 -5.31 -17.82 -8.47
C PHE A 298 -6.23 -19.03 -8.19
N PHE A 299 -7.55 -18.87 -8.30
CA PHE A 299 -8.50 -19.97 -8.07
C PHE A 299 -8.35 -21.07 -9.13
N SER A 300 -8.17 -20.71 -10.40
CA SER A 300 -7.92 -21.69 -11.46
C SER A 300 -6.67 -22.53 -11.18
N ASP A 301 -5.58 -21.89 -10.77
CA ASP A 301 -4.34 -22.60 -10.43
C ASP A 301 -4.52 -23.49 -9.20
N MET A 302 -5.28 -23.04 -8.19
CA MET A 302 -5.58 -23.81 -6.98
C MET A 302 -6.40 -25.06 -7.28
N ILE A 303 -7.47 -24.93 -8.07
CA ILE A 303 -8.31 -26.06 -8.48
C ILE A 303 -7.48 -27.08 -9.27
N THR A 304 -6.67 -26.61 -10.22
CA THR A 304 -5.75 -27.47 -10.98
C THR A 304 -4.82 -28.23 -10.04
N SER A 305 -4.20 -27.53 -9.10
CA SER A 305 -3.27 -28.14 -8.15
C SER A 305 -3.92 -29.17 -7.22
N LEU A 306 -5.17 -28.92 -6.80
CA LEU A 306 -5.96 -29.86 -6.00
C LEU A 306 -6.38 -31.12 -6.77
N HIS A 307 -6.67 -30.99 -8.07
CA HIS A 307 -6.96 -32.14 -8.91
C HIS A 307 -5.73 -33.02 -9.15
N GLU A 308 -4.54 -32.41 -9.23
CA GLU A 308 -3.28 -33.14 -9.40
C GLU A 308 -2.87 -33.89 -8.13
N ASP A 309 -2.93 -33.24 -6.97
CA ASP A 309 -2.49 -33.80 -5.70
C ASP A 309 -3.24 -33.16 -4.52
N PRO A 310 -4.44 -33.66 -4.18
CA PRO A 310 -5.25 -33.10 -3.09
C PRO A 310 -4.60 -33.35 -1.72
N ALA A 311 -3.80 -34.42 -1.59
CA ALA A 311 -3.14 -34.78 -0.33
C ALA A 311 -2.06 -33.76 0.06
N ALA A 312 -1.32 -33.20 -0.91
CA ALA A 312 -0.37 -32.10 -0.67
C ALA A 312 -1.02 -30.89 0.02
N TRP A 313 -2.32 -30.68 -0.19
CA TRP A 313 -3.09 -29.59 0.42
C TRP A 313 -3.84 -29.99 1.69
N GLY A 314 -3.78 -31.27 2.10
CA GLY A 314 -4.54 -31.82 3.23
C GLY A 314 -6.03 -32.08 2.90
N TYR A 315 -6.35 -32.38 1.65
CA TYR A 315 -7.71 -32.66 1.17
C TYR A 315 -7.83 -34.07 0.60
N GLN A 316 -9.06 -34.57 0.56
CA GLN A 316 -9.42 -35.80 -0.15
C GLN A 316 -9.62 -35.52 -1.65
N PRO A 317 -9.39 -36.50 -2.55
CA PRO A 317 -9.75 -36.37 -3.97
C PRO A 317 -11.22 -36.01 -4.18
N LEU A 318 -11.57 -35.35 -5.28
CA LEU A 318 -12.94 -34.87 -5.47
C LEU A 318 -13.98 -36.03 -5.54
N ASP A 319 -13.64 -37.14 -6.20
CA ASP A 319 -14.43 -38.39 -6.26
C ASP A 319 -15.92 -38.18 -6.61
N GLY A 320 -16.22 -37.28 -7.55
CA GLY A 320 -17.58 -36.98 -8.00
C GLY A 320 -18.38 -36.05 -7.08
N ARG A 321 -17.75 -35.50 -6.04
CA ARG A 321 -18.32 -34.41 -5.22
C ARG A 321 -18.21 -33.07 -5.94
N GLU A 322 -18.94 -32.08 -5.42
CA GLU A 322 -18.85 -30.70 -5.89
C GLU A 322 -17.66 -29.93 -5.30
N SER A 323 -17.17 -30.33 -4.12
CA SER A 323 -16.09 -29.64 -3.40
C SER A 323 -15.06 -30.59 -2.81
N PHE A 324 -13.81 -30.12 -2.73
CA PHE A 324 -12.75 -30.81 -1.99
C PHE A 324 -13.03 -30.73 -0.48
N LEU A 325 -12.92 -31.87 0.21
CA LEU A 325 -13.14 -31.96 1.66
C LEU A 325 -11.80 -32.13 2.39
N PRO A 326 -11.57 -31.43 3.53
CA PRO A 326 -10.39 -31.66 4.36
C PRO A 326 -10.25 -33.15 4.74
N ASP A 327 -9.03 -33.70 4.68
CA ASP A 327 -8.79 -35.09 5.11
C ASP A 327 -8.54 -35.14 6.63
N PRO A 328 -9.46 -35.68 7.45
CA PRO A 328 -9.28 -35.77 8.90
C PRO A 328 -8.14 -36.71 9.31
N ARG A 329 -7.60 -37.50 8.38
CA ARG A 329 -6.47 -38.40 8.62
C ARG A 329 -5.12 -37.78 8.29
N SER A 330 -5.10 -36.60 7.68
CA SER A 330 -3.87 -35.87 7.38
C SER A 330 -3.15 -35.49 8.68
N SER A 331 -1.84 -35.72 8.73
CA SER A 331 -0.99 -35.23 9.82
C SER A 331 -0.81 -33.72 9.78
N ASP A 332 -0.91 -33.13 8.58
CA ASP A 332 -0.83 -31.69 8.37
C ASP A 332 -2.23 -31.05 8.33
N PRO A 333 -2.39 -29.84 8.89
CA PRO A 333 -3.65 -29.11 8.79
C PRO A 333 -3.97 -28.80 7.32
N ALA A 334 -5.23 -28.95 6.93
CA ALA A 334 -5.70 -28.59 5.59
C ALA A 334 -5.36 -27.12 5.28
N PHE A 335 -4.88 -26.86 4.05
CA PHE A 335 -4.57 -25.51 3.62
C PHE A 335 -5.85 -24.66 3.52
N GLN A 336 -5.79 -23.41 3.94
CA GLN A 336 -6.90 -22.47 3.93
C GLN A 336 -6.45 -21.16 3.28
N LEU A 337 -7.28 -20.63 2.38
CA LEU A 337 -7.10 -19.31 1.79
C LEU A 337 -8.08 -18.34 2.45
N TYR A 338 -7.55 -17.24 2.97
CA TYR A 338 -8.34 -16.18 3.59
C TYR A 338 -8.42 -15.01 2.62
N LEU A 339 -9.63 -14.54 2.34
CA LEU A 339 -9.89 -13.30 1.61
C LEU A 339 -10.39 -12.29 2.62
N VAL A 340 -9.59 -11.25 2.87
CA VAL A 340 -9.86 -10.26 3.93
C VAL A 340 -9.95 -8.88 3.30
N GLY A 341 -11.10 -8.23 3.39
CA GLY A 341 -11.31 -6.92 2.79
C GLY A 341 -12.77 -6.57 2.62
N SER A 342 -13.13 -5.98 1.48
CA SER A 342 -14.48 -5.49 1.21
C SER A 342 -14.91 -5.80 -0.23
N GLY A 343 -16.22 -5.83 -0.46
CA GLY A 343 -16.81 -6.10 -1.77
C GLY A 343 -17.32 -7.53 -1.95
N TRP A 344 -17.50 -7.93 -3.21
CA TRP A 344 -18.10 -9.21 -3.60
C TRP A 344 -17.18 -10.01 -4.50
N ILE A 345 -17.13 -11.32 -4.26
CA ILE A 345 -16.42 -12.28 -5.09
C ILE A 345 -17.12 -13.62 -5.00
N ASP A 346 -17.29 -14.27 -6.15
CA ASP A 346 -17.82 -15.61 -6.24
C ASP A 346 -16.69 -16.62 -6.02
N ILE A 347 -16.92 -17.58 -5.14
CA ILE A 347 -15.99 -18.68 -4.87
C ILE A 347 -16.42 -19.88 -5.72
N PRO A 348 -15.52 -20.47 -6.52
CA PRO A 348 -15.82 -21.71 -7.22
C PRO A 348 -16.30 -22.80 -6.25
N PRO A 349 -17.37 -23.56 -6.58
CA PRO A 349 -17.92 -24.58 -5.69
C PRO A 349 -16.86 -25.57 -5.18
N GLU A 350 -15.87 -25.90 -6.01
CA GLU A 350 -14.74 -26.78 -5.69
C GLU A 350 -13.96 -26.33 -4.46
N LEU A 351 -13.86 -25.01 -4.22
CA LEU A 351 -13.04 -24.37 -3.20
C LEU A 351 -13.81 -24.00 -1.92
N THR A 352 -15.08 -24.40 -1.81
CA THR A 352 -15.99 -24.00 -0.72
C THR A 352 -15.44 -24.24 0.69
N TYR A 353 -14.70 -25.32 0.91
CA TYR A 353 -14.12 -25.67 2.22
C TYR A 353 -12.65 -25.23 2.41
N MET A 354 -12.11 -24.51 1.43
CA MET A 354 -10.75 -23.98 1.45
C MET A 354 -10.72 -22.46 1.60
N VAL A 355 -11.66 -21.75 0.98
CA VAL A 355 -11.68 -20.30 0.92
C VAL A 355 -12.61 -19.72 1.99
N ASN A 356 -12.05 -18.93 2.89
CA ASN A 356 -12.78 -18.20 3.92
C ASN A 356 -12.80 -16.71 3.57
N ILE A 357 -13.96 -16.07 3.67
CA ILE A 357 -14.09 -14.64 3.37
C ILE A 357 -14.46 -13.87 4.63
N TYR A 358 -13.64 -12.87 4.94
CA TYR A 358 -13.86 -11.92 6.03
C TYR A 358 -14.07 -10.52 5.42
N ARG A 359 -15.24 -9.95 5.71
CA ARG A 359 -15.65 -8.65 5.17
C ARG A 359 -15.73 -7.61 6.27
N ASP A 360 -15.23 -6.42 5.97
CA ASP A 360 -15.49 -5.20 6.74
C ASP A 360 -15.24 -5.37 8.25
N LEU A 361 -14.20 -6.15 8.59
CA LEU A 361 -13.77 -6.38 9.97
C LEU A 361 -13.35 -5.06 10.63
N ASP A 362 -13.55 -4.98 11.94
CA ASP A 362 -12.87 -3.94 12.72
C ASP A 362 -11.34 -4.15 12.67
N TYR A 363 -10.56 -3.11 12.96
CA TYR A 363 -9.10 -3.17 12.85
C TYR A 363 -8.48 -4.19 13.81
N SER A 364 -9.06 -4.44 14.98
CA SER A 364 -8.53 -5.41 15.94
C SER A 364 -8.71 -6.84 15.44
N GLU A 365 -9.91 -7.17 14.95
CA GLU A 365 -10.23 -8.44 14.31
C GLU A 365 -9.44 -8.61 13.02
N PHE A 366 -9.36 -7.57 12.19
CA PHE A 366 -8.58 -7.55 10.96
C PHE A 366 -7.10 -7.87 11.23
N TYR A 367 -6.47 -7.17 12.18
CA TYR A 367 -5.10 -7.43 12.59
C TYR A 367 -4.93 -8.82 13.17
N SER A 368 -5.87 -9.29 14.00
CA SER A 368 -5.81 -10.65 14.55
C SER A 368 -5.90 -11.72 13.46
N VAL A 369 -6.82 -11.57 12.50
CA VAL A 369 -7.00 -12.54 11.41
C VAL A 369 -5.77 -12.58 10.52
N VAL A 370 -5.27 -11.42 10.08
CA VAL A 370 -4.10 -11.42 9.19
C VAL A 370 -2.84 -11.84 9.93
N ALA A 371 -2.63 -11.41 11.17
CA ALA A 371 -1.46 -11.81 11.96
C ALA A 371 -1.40 -13.32 12.24
N ASP A 372 -2.51 -14.06 12.14
CA ASP A 372 -2.54 -15.53 12.27
C ASP A 372 -2.15 -16.26 10.97
N MET A 373 -1.98 -15.56 9.84
CA MET A 373 -1.64 -16.15 8.55
C MET A 373 -0.17 -16.53 8.44
N ASP A 374 0.16 -17.56 7.64
CA ASP A 374 1.56 -17.92 7.40
C ASP A 374 2.22 -17.00 6.37
N VAL A 375 1.44 -16.51 5.39
CA VAL A 375 1.94 -15.73 4.27
C VAL A 375 0.86 -14.81 3.70
N VAL A 376 1.26 -13.60 3.30
CA VAL A 376 0.43 -12.70 2.49
C VAL A 376 0.73 -12.93 1.02
N VAL A 377 -0.31 -13.06 0.20
CA VAL A 377 -0.22 -13.15 -1.25
C VAL A 377 -0.81 -11.86 -1.84
N PRO A 378 0.00 -10.95 -2.39
CA PRO A 378 -0.51 -9.69 -2.94
C PRO A 378 -1.47 -9.91 -4.11
N ALA A 379 -1.24 -10.96 -4.91
CA ALA A 379 -2.04 -11.35 -6.07
C ALA A 379 -2.34 -10.18 -7.05
N PHE A 380 -1.44 -9.21 -7.21
CA PHE A 380 -1.69 -8.04 -8.04
C PHE A 380 -1.91 -8.43 -9.51
N SER A 381 -3.03 -8.02 -10.08
CA SER A 381 -3.37 -8.19 -11.51
C SER A 381 -2.75 -7.13 -12.41
N GLU A 382 -2.40 -5.97 -11.86
CA GLU A 382 -1.92 -4.81 -12.61
C GLU A 382 -0.44 -4.52 -12.38
N PHE A 383 0.22 -4.06 -13.45
CA PHE A 383 1.62 -3.65 -13.42
C PHE A 383 1.83 -2.36 -12.62
N THR A 384 0.79 -1.55 -12.46
CA THR A 384 0.80 -0.26 -11.77
C THR A 384 1.35 -0.36 -10.35
N TYR A 385 1.09 -1.47 -9.65
CA TYR A 385 1.61 -1.70 -8.30
C TYR A 385 3.13 -1.85 -8.20
N TYR A 386 3.82 -2.03 -9.32
CA TYR A 386 5.29 -2.15 -9.36
C TYR A 386 5.98 -0.86 -9.77
N THR A 387 5.21 0.15 -10.23
CA THR A 387 5.79 1.39 -10.78
C THR A 387 5.10 2.64 -10.28
N MET A 388 3.77 2.70 -10.27
CA MET A 388 3.03 3.95 -10.11
C MET A 388 2.07 3.97 -8.91
N GLN A 389 1.80 2.81 -8.31
CA GLN A 389 0.84 2.68 -7.22
C GLN A 389 1.43 1.86 -6.08
N ALA A 390 1.25 2.30 -4.84
CA ALA A 390 1.57 1.52 -3.66
C ALA A 390 0.30 0.91 -3.06
N SER A 391 0.45 -0.22 -2.37
CA SER A 391 -0.66 -0.91 -1.73
C SER A 391 -0.46 -1.00 -0.23
N SER A 392 -1.48 -0.62 0.54
CA SER A 392 -1.53 -0.81 1.99
C SER A 392 -1.41 -2.28 2.41
N THR A 393 -1.75 -3.23 1.53
CA THR A 393 -1.48 -4.67 1.73
C THR A 393 -0.02 -4.96 2.05
N VAL A 394 0.93 -4.23 1.45
CA VAL A 394 2.36 -4.46 1.66
C VAL A 394 2.77 -3.97 3.05
N ALA A 395 2.33 -2.76 3.42
CA ALA A 395 2.63 -2.18 4.71
C ALA A 395 2.02 -3.01 5.84
N MET A 396 0.74 -3.38 5.71
CA MET A 396 -0.01 -4.20 6.66
C MET A 396 0.65 -5.58 6.89
N ALA A 397 1.19 -6.22 5.85
CA ALA A 397 1.90 -7.49 6.02
C ALA A 397 3.14 -7.32 6.91
N VAL A 398 3.87 -6.21 6.73
CA VAL A 398 5.03 -5.85 7.55
C VAL A 398 4.60 -5.45 8.98
N GLU A 399 3.50 -4.72 9.13
CA GLU A 399 2.94 -4.36 10.43
C GLU A 399 2.65 -5.58 11.30
N LEU A 400 2.15 -6.65 10.68
CA LEU A 400 1.64 -7.86 11.35
C LEU A 400 2.62 -9.03 11.35
N ASP A 401 3.88 -8.80 10.97
CA ASP A 401 4.95 -9.79 10.93
C ASP A 401 4.58 -11.03 10.08
N VAL A 402 3.88 -10.81 8.96
CA VAL A 402 3.51 -11.85 8.01
C VAL A 402 4.32 -11.68 6.72
N PRO A 403 5.15 -12.65 6.34
CA PRO A 403 5.97 -12.51 5.16
C PRO A 403 5.10 -12.49 3.88
N ILE A 404 5.57 -11.76 2.88
CA ILE A 404 4.85 -11.60 1.62
C ILE A 404 5.46 -12.55 0.58
N LEU A 405 4.63 -13.38 -0.05
CA LEU A 405 5.05 -14.19 -1.20
C LEU A 405 5.09 -13.33 -2.46
N ALA A 406 6.29 -13.00 -2.93
CA ALA A 406 6.45 -12.04 -4.01
C ALA A 406 7.65 -12.35 -4.91
N THR A 407 7.74 -11.64 -6.05
CA THR A 407 8.86 -11.80 -6.99
C THR A 407 10.03 -10.87 -6.68
N ALA A 408 11.21 -11.13 -7.25
CA ALA A 408 12.34 -10.19 -7.15
C ALA A 408 11.99 -8.77 -7.62
N ARG A 409 11.15 -8.66 -8.65
CA ARG A 409 10.65 -7.37 -9.14
C ARG A 409 9.80 -6.63 -8.10
N PHE A 410 9.00 -7.36 -7.34
CA PHE A 410 8.22 -6.77 -6.25
C PHE A 410 9.14 -6.15 -5.19
N ARG A 411 10.21 -6.86 -4.81
CA ARG A 411 11.20 -6.39 -3.83
C ARG A 411 11.84 -5.06 -4.27
N GLN A 412 12.21 -4.97 -5.54
CA GLN A 412 12.78 -3.74 -6.12
C GLN A 412 11.79 -2.57 -6.11
N ALA A 413 10.50 -2.84 -6.34
CA ALA A 413 9.48 -1.80 -6.31
C ALA A 413 9.24 -1.32 -4.86
N HIS A 414 8.96 -2.23 -3.95
CA HIS A 414 8.68 -1.96 -2.54
C HIS A 414 9.95 -2.08 -1.70
N SER A 415 10.95 -1.25 -1.98
CA SER A 415 12.31 -1.44 -1.44
C SER A 415 12.43 -1.40 0.08
N TYR A 416 11.51 -0.74 0.80
CA TYR A 416 11.48 -0.87 2.26
C TYR A 416 11.23 -2.30 2.74
N THR A 417 10.67 -3.17 1.90
CA THR A 417 10.47 -4.61 2.11
C THR A 417 11.54 -5.48 1.45
N ASP A 418 12.59 -4.91 0.86
CA ASP A 418 13.67 -5.70 0.26
C ASP A 418 14.57 -6.35 1.32
N ASP A 419 14.00 -7.33 2.03
CA ASP A 419 14.61 -8.05 3.12
C ASP A 419 13.96 -9.44 3.21
N ASP A 420 14.77 -10.49 3.35
CA ASP A 420 14.27 -11.87 3.41
C ASP A 420 13.40 -12.08 4.65
N ARG A 421 13.54 -11.24 5.68
CA ARG A 421 12.68 -11.27 6.87
C ARG A 421 11.24 -10.81 6.59
N ALA A 422 11.02 -10.02 5.55
CA ALA A 422 9.71 -9.52 5.13
C ALA A 422 9.14 -10.26 3.92
N ILE A 423 9.99 -10.85 3.07
CA ILE A 423 9.59 -11.42 1.77
C ILE A 423 10.00 -12.89 1.66
N VAL A 424 9.12 -13.70 1.07
CA VAL A 424 9.47 -14.99 0.47
C VAL A 424 9.58 -14.77 -1.03
N THR A 425 10.79 -14.94 -1.58
CA THR A 425 11.05 -14.59 -2.99
C THR A 425 10.81 -15.78 -3.88
N ARG A 426 9.71 -15.75 -4.63
CA ARG A 426 9.44 -16.75 -5.68
C ARG A 426 10.01 -16.29 -7.03
N PRO A 427 10.51 -17.22 -7.86
CA PRO A 427 10.81 -16.88 -9.25
C PRO A 427 9.52 -16.51 -9.99
N ALA A 428 9.59 -15.53 -10.89
CA ALA A 428 8.41 -15.03 -11.60
C ALA A 428 7.70 -16.12 -12.43
N ALA A 429 8.45 -17.10 -12.94
CA ALA A 429 7.92 -18.24 -13.68
C ALA A 429 7.08 -19.21 -12.82
N MET A 430 7.28 -19.21 -11.49
CA MET A 430 6.50 -20.01 -10.55
C MET A 430 5.37 -19.15 -9.99
N ARG A 431 4.13 -19.37 -10.45
CA ARG A 431 2.95 -18.66 -9.95
C ARG A 431 2.71 -18.96 -8.47
N GLU A 432 1.90 -18.12 -7.83
CA GLU A 432 1.66 -18.09 -6.39
C GLU A 432 1.25 -19.47 -5.85
N VAL A 433 0.29 -20.16 -6.47
CA VAL A 433 -0.18 -21.47 -6.02
C VAL A 433 0.93 -22.54 -6.08
N ALA A 434 1.72 -22.55 -7.16
CA ALA A 434 2.84 -23.48 -7.28
C ALA A 434 3.92 -23.22 -6.22
N ALA A 435 4.19 -21.95 -5.92
CA ALA A 435 5.10 -21.57 -4.85
C ALA A 435 4.57 -21.94 -3.46
N LEU A 436 3.27 -21.72 -3.20
CA LEU A 436 2.63 -22.14 -1.95
C LEU A 436 2.69 -23.67 -1.77
N LYS A 437 2.43 -24.45 -2.82
CA LYS A 437 2.57 -25.91 -2.79
C LYS A 437 4.00 -26.30 -2.45
N ALA A 438 4.98 -25.75 -3.16
CA ALA A 438 6.40 -26.05 -2.95
C ALA A 438 6.87 -25.70 -1.53
N LEU A 439 6.46 -24.56 -0.98
CA LEU A 439 6.78 -24.16 0.39
C LEU A 439 6.11 -25.07 1.43
N ARG A 440 4.86 -25.47 1.16
CA ARG A 440 4.08 -26.35 2.05
C ARG A 440 4.65 -27.77 2.10
N THR A 441 4.95 -28.35 0.95
CA THR A 441 5.46 -29.73 0.84
C THR A 441 6.97 -29.84 1.00
N ARG A 442 7.68 -28.70 0.92
CA ARG A 442 9.15 -28.64 0.75
C ARG A 442 9.64 -29.40 -0.50
N ASP A 443 8.80 -29.45 -1.52
CA ASP A 443 9.07 -30.15 -2.77
C ASP A 443 8.54 -29.35 -3.97
N ALA A 444 9.46 -28.94 -4.85
CA ALA A 444 9.16 -28.23 -6.08
C ALA A 444 9.38 -29.09 -7.35
N GLU A 445 9.59 -30.40 -7.19
CA GLU A 445 9.98 -31.28 -8.28
C GLU A 445 8.92 -31.37 -9.38
N SER A 446 7.64 -31.38 -9.02
CA SER A 446 6.53 -31.34 -9.99
C SER A 446 6.60 -30.10 -10.89
N PHE A 447 6.88 -28.92 -10.30
CA PHE A 447 7.07 -27.69 -11.06
C PHE A 447 8.32 -27.77 -11.95
N LEU A 448 9.46 -28.20 -11.40
CA LEU A 448 10.72 -28.26 -12.14
C LEU A 448 10.68 -29.29 -13.29
N ARG A 449 9.93 -30.38 -13.16
CA ARG A 449 9.74 -31.37 -14.24
C ARG A 449 8.73 -30.93 -15.31
N SER A 450 7.94 -29.88 -15.06
CA SER A 450 6.95 -29.41 -16.03
C SER A 450 7.62 -28.75 -17.25
N ASP A 451 6.97 -28.89 -18.42
CA ASP A 451 7.29 -28.16 -19.65
C ASP A 451 6.03 -27.43 -20.14
N PRO A 452 5.66 -26.31 -19.53
CA PRO A 452 4.47 -25.57 -19.93
C PRO A 452 4.58 -25.01 -21.35
N SER A 453 5.79 -24.97 -21.93
CA SER A 453 6.01 -24.47 -23.29
C SER A 453 5.83 -25.55 -24.37
N GLY A 454 5.82 -26.82 -23.99
CA GLY A 454 5.77 -27.97 -24.91
C GLY A 454 6.98 -28.08 -25.84
N ARG A 455 8.13 -27.51 -25.45
CA ARG A 455 9.34 -27.44 -26.30
C ARG A 455 10.35 -28.57 -26.03
N GLY A 456 9.98 -29.57 -25.25
CA GLY A 456 10.84 -30.69 -24.87
C GLY A 456 11.93 -30.29 -23.87
N ARG A 457 11.76 -29.18 -23.15
CA ARG A 457 12.67 -28.72 -22.10
C ARG A 457 11.87 -28.40 -20.85
N THR A 458 12.25 -29.04 -19.74
CA THR A 458 11.59 -28.81 -18.46
C THR A 458 12.05 -27.47 -17.86
N LEU A 459 11.26 -26.91 -16.95
CA LEU A 459 11.66 -25.70 -16.21
C LEU A 459 12.93 -25.92 -15.39
N GLY A 460 13.18 -27.16 -14.94
CA GLY A 460 14.39 -27.58 -14.26
C GLY A 460 15.64 -27.47 -15.14
N ASP A 461 15.52 -27.58 -16.47
CA ASP A 461 16.63 -27.43 -17.40
C ASP A 461 17.14 -25.98 -17.56
N ILE A 462 16.56 -25.03 -16.82
CA ILE A 462 16.98 -23.63 -16.75
C ILE A 462 17.68 -23.42 -15.39
N PRO A 463 19.04 -23.47 -15.31
CA PRO A 463 19.74 -23.45 -14.02
C PRO A 463 19.39 -22.26 -13.12
N PRO A 464 19.33 -21.00 -13.61
CA PRO A 464 18.95 -19.87 -12.75
C PRO A 464 17.55 -19.99 -12.15
N LEU A 465 16.60 -20.61 -12.87
CA LEU A 465 15.26 -20.85 -12.37
C LEU A 465 15.27 -21.93 -11.29
N ARG A 466 15.98 -23.03 -11.52
CA ARG A 466 16.15 -24.11 -10.55
C ARG A 466 16.76 -23.61 -9.25
N ASP A 467 17.83 -22.82 -9.34
CA ASP A 467 18.53 -22.25 -8.19
C ASP A 467 17.60 -21.31 -7.41
N ALA A 468 16.84 -20.45 -8.10
CA ALA A 468 15.86 -19.57 -7.47
C ALA A 468 14.71 -20.34 -6.78
N VAL A 469 14.24 -21.44 -7.37
CA VAL A 469 13.24 -22.32 -6.76
C VAL A 469 13.80 -23.00 -5.51
N GLN A 470 15.01 -23.57 -5.60
CA GLN A 470 15.65 -24.24 -4.48
C GLN A 470 15.89 -23.27 -3.32
N HIS A 471 16.39 -22.08 -3.62
CA HIS A 471 16.59 -21.03 -2.63
C HIS A 471 15.29 -20.64 -1.92
N MET A 472 14.19 -20.44 -2.66
CA MET A 472 12.87 -20.15 -2.08
C MET A 472 12.40 -21.26 -1.12
N VAL A 473 12.58 -22.54 -1.51
CA VAL A 473 12.18 -23.69 -0.68
C VAL A 473 13.06 -23.84 0.55
N ASP A 474 14.38 -23.64 0.41
CA ASP A 474 15.35 -23.76 1.49
C ASP A 474 15.20 -22.65 2.54
N GLU A 475 14.99 -21.40 2.10
CA GLU A 475 14.71 -20.28 3.00
C GLU A 475 13.34 -20.41 3.68
N GLY A 476 12.35 -20.92 2.94
CA GLY A 476 10.99 -21.12 3.42
C GLY A 476 10.28 -19.82 3.83
N PHE A 477 9.18 -19.96 4.56
CA PHE A 477 8.29 -18.86 4.96
C PHE A 477 8.34 -18.54 6.45
N VAL A 478 9.06 -19.32 7.25
CA VAL A 478 9.11 -19.11 8.71
C VAL A 478 10.08 -17.98 9.01
N ARG A 479 9.70 -17.08 9.92
CA ARG A 479 10.51 -15.94 10.38
C ARG A 479 10.57 -15.93 11.90
N LYS A 480 11.73 -15.58 12.46
CA LYS A 480 11.84 -15.37 13.91
C LYS A 480 11.42 -13.95 14.27
N LYS A 481 10.69 -13.80 15.38
CA LYS A 481 10.11 -12.53 15.83
C LYS A 481 11.16 -11.45 16.10
N ASP A 482 12.28 -11.82 16.68
CA ASP A 482 13.42 -10.95 16.97
C ASP A 482 14.11 -10.45 15.69
N GLU A 483 14.27 -11.33 14.70
CA GLU A 483 14.83 -10.98 13.38
C GLU A 483 13.92 -9.97 12.65
N VAL A 484 12.61 -10.24 12.60
CA VAL A 484 11.60 -9.33 12.00
C VAL A 484 11.57 -7.99 12.74
N ARG A 485 11.61 -8.00 14.08
CA ARG A 485 11.70 -6.77 14.90
C ARG A 485 12.93 -5.94 14.52
N ALA A 486 14.10 -6.57 14.41
CA ALA A 486 15.33 -5.87 14.03
C ALA A 486 15.25 -5.25 12.63
N TYR A 487 14.53 -5.89 11.70
CA TYR A 487 14.22 -5.30 10.38
C TYR A 487 13.32 -4.07 10.51
N LYS A 488 12.20 -4.18 11.24
CA LYS A 488 11.23 -3.09 11.43
C LYS A 488 11.84 -1.87 12.13
N GLU A 489 12.76 -2.07 13.08
CA GLU A 489 13.53 -0.97 13.68
C GLU A 489 14.31 -0.16 12.64
N GLY A 490 14.80 -0.82 11.58
CA GLY A 490 15.41 -0.15 10.44
C GLY A 490 14.43 0.74 9.66
N VAL A 491 13.20 0.26 9.42
CA VAL A 491 12.12 1.02 8.77
C VAL A 491 11.71 2.20 9.65
N TRP A 492 11.40 1.97 10.93
CA TRP A 492 10.99 3.02 11.85
C TRP A 492 12.07 4.07 12.09
N ARG A 493 13.34 3.66 12.07
CA ARG A 493 14.45 4.61 12.12
C ARG A 493 14.40 5.60 10.95
N ARG A 494 14.24 5.12 9.72
CA ARG A 494 14.10 5.99 8.53
C ARG A 494 12.85 6.87 8.61
N ASN A 495 11.75 6.34 9.14
CA ASN A 495 10.52 7.13 9.35
C ASN A 495 10.72 8.25 10.37
N ARG A 496 11.45 8.00 11.46
CA ARG A 496 11.82 9.03 12.44
C ARG A 496 12.76 10.08 11.85
N GLU A 497 13.72 9.68 11.03
CA GLU A 497 14.61 10.61 10.31
C GLU A 497 13.82 11.50 9.35
N PHE A 498 12.88 10.93 8.61
CA PHE A 498 11.96 11.70 7.76
C PHE A 498 11.12 12.68 8.59
N ALA A 499 10.49 12.21 9.67
CA ALA A 499 9.68 13.04 10.55
C ALA A 499 10.50 14.19 11.16
N ALA A 500 11.75 13.95 11.56
CA ALA A 500 12.65 15.01 12.02
C ALA A 500 12.89 16.07 10.94
N ARG A 501 13.25 15.67 9.71
CA ARG A 501 13.40 16.60 8.58
C ARG A 501 12.12 17.38 8.29
N LEU A 502 10.96 16.73 8.40
CA LEU A 502 9.67 17.38 8.19
C LEU A 502 9.40 18.50 9.22
N LEU A 503 9.94 18.36 10.42
CA LEU A 503 9.80 19.32 11.52
C LEU A 503 10.89 20.41 11.55
N THR A 504 12.05 20.17 10.92
CA THR A 504 13.23 21.07 10.96
C THR A 504 13.48 21.82 9.66
N ASP A 505 13.27 21.19 8.49
CA ASP A 505 13.81 21.69 7.23
C ASP A 505 12.83 22.59 6.49
N MET A 506 11.53 22.31 6.64
CA MET A 506 10.49 23.06 5.96
C MET A 506 10.26 24.41 6.57
#